data_AF-A0A353GXD5-F1
#
_entry.id   AF-A0A353GXD5-F1
#
_cell.length_a   1.000
_cell.length_b   1.000
_cell.length_c   1.000
_cell.angle_alpha   90.00
_cell.angle_beta   90.00
_cell.angle_gamma   90.00
#
_symmetry.space_group_name_H-M   'P 1'
#
loop_
_entity.id
_entity.type
_entity.pdbx_description
1 polymer ?
#
loop_
_entity_poly.entity_id
_entity_poly.type
_entity_poly.pdbx_seq_one_letter_code
_entity_poly.pdbx_strand_id
1 'polypeptide(L)'
;MSLKYISYEYFKKRMADLCLRSGITDFPEKRQDKQIILKSIANGFDPEKVYSEVQVNEFIKSWLIMSSFSGWDFMLLRRNLVDEGFLSRNKDGSGYWLSNKEPAGIEFDSAIAQFKMDQFLFEEKQLIAQRKAAYSKLSQS
;
A
#
# COMPACT_ATOMS: atom_id res chain seq x y z
N MET A 1 -16.92 14.92 12.28
CA MET A 1 -16.32 14.55 10.96
C MET A 1 -17.03 13.30 10.49
N SER A 2 -17.48 13.24 9.23
CA SER A 2 -18.04 12.01 8.66
C SER A 2 -16.92 10.99 8.48
N LEU A 3 -17.10 9.79 9.02
CA LEU A 3 -16.20 8.66 8.76
C LEU A 3 -16.27 8.32 7.27
N LYS A 4 -15.11 8.07 6.63
CA LYS A 4 -15.06 7.67 5.22
C LYS A 4 -14.80 6.18 5.12
N TYR A 5 -15.76 5.44 4.57
CA TYR A 5 -15.62 4.00 4.34
C TYR A 5 -14.86 3.70 3.04
N ILE A 6 -13.93 2.76 3.10
CA ILE A 6 -13.15 2.24 1.98
C ILE A 6 -13.52 0.77 1.78
N SER A 7 -14.32 0.49 0.74
CA SER A 7 -14.65 -0.89 0.37
C SER A 7 -13.44 -1.63 -0.20
N TYR A 8 -13.45 -2.96 -0.12
CA TYR A 8 -12.41 -3.81 -0.70
C TYR A 8 -12.22 -3.57 -2.21
N GLU A 9 -13.33 -3.47 -2.96
CA GLU A 9 -13.29 -3.22 -4.41
C GLU A 9 -12.72 -1.85 -4.76
N TYR A 10 -13.09 -0.82 -3.99
CA TYR A 10 -12.51 0.51 -4.18
C TYR A 10 -11.01 0.52 -3.87
N PHE A 11 -10.61 -0.15 -2.78
CA PHE A 11 -9.21 -0.30 -2.40
C PHE A 11 -8.40 -0.94 -3.53
N LYS A 12 -8.83 -2.11 -4.04
CA LYS A 12 -8.16 -2.80 -5.17
C LYS A 12 -8.03 -1.91 -6.39
N LYS A 13 -9.15 -1.31 -6.83
CA LYS A 13 -9.15 -0.42 -7.99
C LYS A 13 -8.15 0.71 -7.81
N ARG A 14 -8.16 1.36 -6.64
CA ARG A 14 -7.28 2.49 -6.36
C ARG A 14 -5.81 2.06 -6.25
N MET A 15 -5.52 0.88 -5.70
CA MET A 15 -4.19 0.30 -5.68
C MET A 15 -3.65 0.06 -7.09
N ALA A 16 -4.45 -0.50 -8.00
CA ALA A 16 -4.04 -0.65 -9.40
C ALA A 16 -3.78 0.72 -10.06
N ASP A 17 -4.68 1.69 -9.86
CA ASP A 17 -4.52 3.04 -10.41
C ASP A 17 -3.23 3.71 -9.93
N LEU A 18 -2.91 3.61 -8.64
CA LEU A 18 -1.75 4.27 -8.03
C LEU A 18 -0.44 3.56 -8.36
N CYS A 19 -0.43 2.22 -8.39
CA CYS A 19 0.80 1.43 -8.47
C CYS A 19 1.15 0.90 -9.85
N LEU A 20 0.24 0.95 -10.83
CA LEU A 20 0.45 0.36 -12.16
C LEU A 20 0.23 1.34 -13.33
N ARG A 21 -0.40 2.50 -13.08
CA ARG A 21 -0.64 3.47 -14.14
C ARG A 21 0.65 4.19 -14.50
N SER A 22 0.94 4.26 -15.81
CA SER A 22 2.08 4.99 -16.34
C SER A 22 2.00 6.48 -15.98
N GLY A 23 3.13 7.05 -15.55
CA GLY A 23 3.24 8.49 -15.27
C GLY A 23 2.87 8.92 -13.85
N ILE A 24 2.49 7.98 -12.96
CA ILE A 24 2.38 8.25 -11.53
C ILE A 24 3.68 7.78 -10.87
N THR A 25 4.56 8.71 -10.54
CA THR A 25 5.82 8.45 -9.83
C THR A 25 5.87 9.15 -8.48
N ASP A 26 5.10 10.22 -8.33
CA ASP A 26 4.99 10.98 -7.08
C ASP A 26 3.97 10.33 -6.15
N PHE A 27 4.30 10.32 -4.86
CA PHE A 27 3.38 9.83 -3.84
C PHE A 27 2.16 10.75 -3.75
N PRO A 28 0.95 10.18 -3.60
CA PRO A 28 -0.27 10.96 -3.73
C PRO A 28 -0.39 12.03 -2.66
N GLU A 29 -0.85 13.23 -3.04
CA GLU A 29 -1.11 14.32 -2.09
C GLU A 29 -2.39 14.09 -1.28
N LYS A 30 -3.39 13.46 -1.89
CA LYS A 30 -4.70 13.21 -1.29
C LYS A 30 -4.58 12.27 -0.09
N ARG A 31 -5.02 12.72 1.09
CA ARG A 31 -4.98 11.94 2.35
C ARG A 31 -5.54 10.53 2.19
N GLN A 32 -6.67 10.36 1.49
CA GLN A 32 -7.28 9.04 1.28
C GLN A 32 -6.36 8.08 0.49
N ASP A 33 -5.69 8.56 -0.55
CA ASP A 33 -4.78 7.73 -1.35
C ASP A 33 -3.53 7.38 -0.53
N LYS A 34 -3.03 8.31 0.30
CA LYS A 34 -1.96 8.02 1.27
C LYS A 34 -2.39 6.91 2.24
N GLN A 35 -3.60 7.01 2.80
CA GLN A 35 -4.16 6.01 3.72
C GLN A 35 -4.28 4.63 3.08
N ILE A 36 -4.69 4.55 1.81
CA ILE A 36 -4.76 3.30 1.05
C ILE A 36 -3.37 2.67 0.89
N ILE A 37 -2.36 3.47 0.53
CA ILE A 37 -0.97 2.99 0.42
C ILE A 37 -0.45 2.52 1.78
N LEU A 38 -0.60 3.34 2.83
CA LEU A 38 -0.12 3.00 4.17
C LEU A 38 -0.80 1.74 4.72
N LYS A 39 -2.11 1.56 4.47
CA LYS A 39 -2.84 0.33 4.82
C LYS A 39 -2.29 -0.88 4.07
N SER A 40 -1.99 -0.75 2.78
CA SER A 40 -1.37 -1.82 1.98
C SER A 40 -0.01 -2.23 2.54
N ILE A 41 0.82 -1.26 2.93
CA ILE A 41 2.11 -1.52 3.58
C ILE A 41 1.89 -2.21 4.95
N ALA A 42 0.99 -1.69 5.78
CA ALA A 42 0.70 -2.24 7.11
C ALA A 42 0.23 -3.71 7.06
N ASN A 43 -0.56 -4.09 6.04
CA ASN A 43 -1.10 -5.44 5.91
C ASN A 43 -0.05 -6.55 5.71
N GLY A 44 1.21 -6.24 5.39
CA GLY A 44 2.25 -7.27 5.34
C GLY A 44 3.06 -7.41 6.62
N PHE A 45 2.74 -6.65 7.67
CA PHE A 45 3.26 -6.91 9.01
C PHE A 45 2.41 -7.96 9.71
N ASP A 46 3.06 -8.77 10.54
CA ASP A 46 2.44 -9.76 11.41
C ASP A 46 1.95 -9.06 12.70
N PRO A 47 0.66 -9.23 13.09
CA PRO A 47 0.10 -8.59 14.27
C PRO A 47 0.74 -9.05 15.59
N GLU A 48 1.36 -10.22 15.64
CA GLU A 48 1.97 -10.77 16.86
C GLU A 48 3.47 -10.46 16.97
N LYS A 49 4.03 -9.73 16.00
CA LYS A 49 5.48 -9.51 15.91
C LYS A 49 5.89 -8.06 16.17
N VAL A 50 7.00 -7.92 16.89
CA VAL A 50 7.76 -6.67 16.99
C VAL A 50 8.92 -6.70 16.01
N TYR A 51 9.07 -5.63 15.24
CA TYR A 51 10.07 -5.46 14.21
C TYR A 51 11.08 -4.39 14.62
N SER A 52 12.35 -4.60 14.31
CA SER A 52 13.35 -3.54 14.43
C SER A 52 13.15 -2.48 13.33
N GLU A 53 13.73 -1.29 13.53
CA GLU A 53 13.72 -0.24 12.50
C GLU A 53 14.24 -0.76 11.14
N VAL A 54 15.32 -1.56 11.16
CA VAL A 54 15.90 -2.14 9.94
C VAL A 54 14.90 -3.06 9.23
N GLN A 55 14.20 -3.92 9.97
CA GLN A 55 13.21 -4.82 9.38
C GLN A 55 12.03 -4.06 8.76
N VAL A 56 11.55 -3.01 9.44
CA VAL A 56 10.49 -2.14 8.89
C VAL A 56 10.97 -1.45 7.61
N ASN A 57 12.19 -0.91 7.60
CA ASN A 57 12.75 -0.26 6.43
C ASN A 57 12.85 -1.23 5.24
N GLU A 58 13.32 -2.46 5.46
CA GLU A 58 13.38 -3.47 4.40
C GLU A 58 11.99 -3.85 3.89
N PHE A 59 11.01 -4.03 4.77
CA PHE A 59 9.63 -4.28 4.37
C PHE A 59 9.09 -3.16 3.44
N ILE A 60 9.28 -1.90 3.83
CA ILE A 60 8.84 -0.75 3.04
C ILE A 60 9.57 -0.70 1.70
N LYS A 61 10.89 -0.92 1.66
CA LYS A 61 11.66 -0.94 0.41
C LYS A 61 11.18 -2.03 -0.54
N SER A 62 10.91 -3.25 -0.05
CA SER A 62 10.34 -4.33 -0.86
C SER A 62 8.99 -3.93 -1.45
N TRP A 63 8.11 -3.31 -0.64
CA TRP A 63 6.84 -2.79 -1.13
C TRP A 63 7.03 -1.73 -2.23
N LEU A 64 7.96 -0.79 -2.03
CA LEU A 64 8.24 0.28 -2.99
C LEU A 64 8.72 -0.26 -4.34
N ILE A 65 9.63 -1.24 -4.36
CA ILE A 65 10.18 -1.86 -5.58
C ILE A 65 9.09 -2.50 -6.44
N MET A 66 8.05 -3.07 -5.83
CA MET A 66 6.95 -3.69 -6.57
C MET A 66 5.99 -2.68 -7.19
N SER A 67 5.98 -1.44 -6.69
CA SER A 67 5.07 -0.36 -7.05
C SER A 67 5.71 0.67 -8.00
N SER A 68 4.92 1.63 -8.51
CA SER A 68 5.46 2.80 -9.23
C SER A 68 6.29 3.76 -8.38
N PHE A 69 6.40 3.54 -7.06
CA PHE A 69 7.01 4.46 -6.10
C PHE A 69 8.44 4.04 -5.71
N SER A 70 9.16 3.30 -6.56
CA SER A 70 10.47 2.72 -6.22
C SER A 70 11.54 3.74 -5.75
N GLY A 71 11.43 5.00 -6.17
CA GLY A 71 12.34 6.09 -5.77
C GLY A 71 11.92 6.86 -4.52
N TRP A 72 10.85 6.45 -3.82
CA TRP A 72 10.30 7.24 -2.71
C TRP A 72 11.00 6.98 -1.37
N ASP A 73 10.97 7.98 -0.48
CA ASP A 73 11.67 7.92 0.81
C ASP A 73 10.98 6.95 1.78
N PHE A 74 11.60 5.79 1.99
CA PHE A 74 11.13 4.78 2.93
C PHE A 74 11.14 5.27 4.39
N MET A 75 12.00 6.21 4.77
CA MET A 75 12.03 6.78 6.12
C MET A 75 10.81 7.68 6.36
N LEU A 76 10.41 8.46 5.35
CA LEU A 76 9.18 9.24 5.39
C LEU A 76 7.94 8.32 5.47
N LEU A 77 7.91 7.22 4.72
CA LEU A 77 6.81 6.24 4.82
C LEU A 77 6.74 5.59 6.20
N ARG A 78 7.88 5.22 6.80
CA ARG A 78 7.92 4.69 8.16
C ARG A 78 7.35 5.67 9.19
N ARG A 79 7.70 6.96 9.07
CA ARG A 79 7.13 8.02 9.93
C ARG A 79 5.63 8.13 9.71
N ASN A 80 5.17 8.20 8.47
CA ASN A 80 3.75 8.28 8.14
C ASN A 80 2.94 7.07 8.66
N LEU A 81 3.50 5.86 8.62
CA LEU A 81 2.84 4.68 9.19
C LEU A 81 2.58 4.84 10.69
N VAL A 82 3.49 5.48 11.41
CA VAL A 82 3.31 5.77 12.85
C VAL A 82 2.37 6.95 13.07
N ASP A 83 2.59 8.05 12.35
CA ASP A 83 1.84 9.30 12.51
C ASP A 83 0.35 9.11 12.17
N GLU A 84 0.05 8.28 11.17
CA GLU A 84 -1.32 7.94 10.79
C GLU A 84 -1.90 6.75 11.58
N GLY A 85 -1.12 6.18 12.51
CA GLY A 85 -1.60 5.19 13.48
C GLY A 85 -1.69 3.75 12.98
N PHE A 86 -1.02 3.40 11.87
CA PHE A 86 -0.91 2.01 11.39
C PHE A 86 0.12 1.20 12.17
N LEU A 87 1.23 1.82 12.55
CA LEU A 87 2.26 1.24 13.39
C LEU A 87 2.38 2.01 14.70
N SER A 88 2.73 1.29 15.76
CA SER A 88 3.24 1.88 17.00
C SER A 88 4.75 1.62 17.10
N ARG A 89 5.44 2.41 17.92
CA ARG A 89 6.89 2.26 18.13
C ARG A 89 7.31 2.58 19.56
N ASN A 90 8.45 2.02 19.97
CA ASN A 90 9.15 2.45 21.19
C ASN A 90 9.64 3.89 21.05
N LYS A 91 9.78 4.62 22.17
CA LYS A 91 10.26 6.01 22.19
C LYS A 91 11.66 6.17 21.59
N ASP A 92 12.50 5.16 21.77
CA ASP A 92 13.87 5.08 21.24
C ASP A 92 13.92 4.58 19.78
N GLY A 93 12.78 4.19 19.19
CA GLY A 93 12.71 3.64 17.83
C GLY A 93 13.24 2.20 17.69
N SER A 94 13.54 1.51 18.79
CA SER A 94 14.11 0.15 18.76
C SER A 94 13.14 -0.91 18.24
N GLY A 95 11.83 -0.69 18.40
CA GLY A 95 10.78 -1.65 18.04
C GLY A 95 9.57 -0.97 17.44
N TYR A 96 8.94 -1.66 16.48
CA TYR A 96 7.73 -1.29 15.76
C TYR A 96 6.76 -2.48 15.73
N TRP A 97 5.47 -2.23 15.82
CA TRP A 97 4.43 -3.27 15.74
C TRP A 97 3.14 -2.70 15.16
N LEU A 98 2.25 -3.57 14.70
CA LEU A 98 0.93 -3.16 14.23
C LEU A 98 0.16 -2.47 15.35
N SER A 99 -0.44 -1.33 15.03
CA SER A 99 -1.26 -0.57 15.97
C SER A 99 -2.63 -1.24 16.14
N ASN A 100 -3.11 -1.29 17.39
CA ASN A 100 -4.48 -1.73 17.69
C ASN A 100 -5.53 -0.63 17.45
N LYS A 101 -5.10 0.54 16.97
CA LYS A 101 -5.98 1.68 16.69
C LYS A 101 -6.20 1.77 15.18
N GLU A 102 -7.45 1.97 14.80
CA GLU A 102 -7.75 2.35 13.43
C GLU A 102 -7.29 3.79 13.15
N PRO A 103 -6.84 4.09 11.92
CA PRO A 103 -6.50 5.46 11.53
C PRO A 103 -7.69 6.40 11.66
N ALA A 104 -7.46 7.62 12.15
CA ALA A 104 -8.54 8.56 12.38
C ALA A 104 -9.22 9.01 11.06
N GLY A 105 -10.56 8.91 11.03
CA GLY A 105 -11.41 9.48 9.97
C GLY A 105 -11.57 8.62 8.72
N ILE A 106 -11.07 7.38 8.74
CA ILE A 106 -11.25 6.41 7.65
C ILE A 106 -11.53 5.03 8.25
N GLU A 107 -12.45 4.30 7.64
CA GLU A 107 -12.78 2.92 7.99
C GLU A 107 -12.49 2.05 6.76
N PHE A 108 -11.89 0.89 6.99
CA PHE A 108 -11.56 -0.06 5.94
C PHE A 108 -12.45 -1.29 6.07
N ASP A 109 -12.95 -1.77 4.93
CA ASP A 109 -13.53 -3.10 4.83
C ASP A 109 -12.59 -4.15 5.46
N SER A 110 -13.13 -5.00 6.34
CA SER A 110 -12.33 -5.99 7.09
C SER A 110 -11.61 -6.98 6.18
N ALA A 111 -12.16 -7.26 4.98
CA ALA A 111 -11.51 -8.09 3.97
C ALA A 111 -10.16 -7.52 3.51
N ILE A 112 -9.95 -6.19 3.62
CA ILE A 112 -8.68 -5.55 3.26
C ILE A 112 -7.53 -6.06 4.14
N ALA A 113 -7.78 -6.54 5.36
CA ALA A 113 -6.71 -7.13 6.19
C ALA A 113 -6.06 -8.36 5.55
N GLN A 114 -6.78 -9.08 4.68
CA GLN A 114 -6.28 -10.25 3.97
C GLN A 114 -5.65 -9.91 2.62
N PHE A 115 -5.69 -8.64 2.20
CA PHE A 115 -5.17 -8.20 0.92
C PHE A 115 -3.66 -8.45 0.80
N LYS A 116 -3.25 -9.24 -0.20
CA LYS A 116 -1.86 -9.56 -0.52
C LYS A 116 -1.39 -8.73 -1.71
N MET A 117 -0.59 -7.70 -1.41
CA MET A 117 -0.16 -6.70 -2.38
C MET A 117 0.69 -7.27 -3.52
N ASP A 118 1.65 -8.13 -3.18
CA ASP A 118 2.54 -8.82 -4.11
C ASP A 118 1.77 -9.67 -5.13
N GLN A 119 0.85 -10.51 -4.63
CA GLN A 119 -0.02 -11.33 -5.48
C GLN A 119 -0.91 -10.46 -6.37
N PHE A 120 -1.58 -9.46 -5.79
CA PHE A 120 -2.47 -8.57 -6.52
C PHE A 120 -1.75 -7.84 -7.68
N LEU A 121 -0.59 -7.23 -7.41
CA LEU A 121 0.15 -6.51 -8.45
C LEU A 121 0.65 -7.45 -9.55
N PHE A 122 1.04 -8.67 -9.21
CA PHE A 122 1.46 -9.67 -10.19
C PHE A 122 0.29 -9.99 -11.14
N GLU A 123 -0.88 -10.33 -10.60
CA GLU A 123 -2.08 -10.66 -11.36
C GLU A 123 -2.53 -9.49 -12.27
N GLU A 124 -2.60 -8.27 -11.73
CA GLU A 124 -3.01 -7.09 -12.50
C GLU A 124 -2.01 -6.74 -13.62
N LYS A 125 -0.70 -6.88 -13.37
CA LYS A 125 0.32 -6.69 -14.42
C LYS A 125 0.14 -7.70 -15.57
N GLN A 126 -0.17 -8.96 -15.26
CA GLN A 126 -0.46 -9.98 -16.28
C GLN A 126 -1.72 -9.63 -17.09
N LEU A 127 -2.79 -9.20 -16.43
CA LEU A 127 -4.03 -8.78 -17.10
C LEU A 127 -3.81 -7.59 -18.04
N ILE A 128 -3.03 -6.58 -17.59
CA ILE A 128 -2.67 -5.42 -18.43
C ILE A 128 -1.87 -5.87 -19.67
N ALA A 129 -0.90 -6.77 -19.50
CA ALA A 129 -0.10 -7.29 -20.61
C ALA A 129 -0.96 -8.08 -21.62
N GLN A 130 -1.87 -8.93 -21.14
CA GLN A 130 -2.79 -9.70 -21.97
C GLN A 130 -3.73 -8.79 -22.77
N ARG A 131 -4.32 -7.76 -22.14
CA ARG A 131 -5.17 -6.77 -22.82
C ARG A 131 -4.40 -6.05 -23.92
N LYS A 132 -3.19 -5.57 -23.63
CA LYS A 132 -2.32 -4.92 -24.64
C LYS A 132 -2.03 -5.83 -25.83
N ALA A 133 -1.75 -7.11 -25.58
CA ALA A 133 -1.52 -8.08 -26.64
C ALA A 133 -2.77 -8.33 -27.50
N ALA A 134 -3.96 -8.39 -26.89
CA ALA A 134 -5.22 -8.57 -27.60
C ALA A 134 -5.54 -7.38 -28.51
N TYR A 135 -5.38 -6.14 -28.03
CA TYR A 135 -5.58 -4.93 -28.84
C TYR A 135 -4.62 -4.86 -30.04
N SER A 136 -3.34 -5.21 -29.83
CA SER A 136 -2.35 -5.22 -30.92
C SER A 136 -2.75 -6.19 -32.04
N LYS A 137 -3.24 -7.38 -31.69
CA LYS A 137 -3.72 -8.38 -32.66
C LYS A 137 -4.95 -7.90 -33.45
N LEU A 138 -5.91 -7.24 -32.79
CA LEU A 138 -7.11 -6.67 -33.42
C LEU A 138 -6.78 -5.50 -34.37
N SER A 139 -5.72 -4.74 -34.10
CA SER A 139 -5.31 -3.60 -34.95
C SER A 139 -4.51 -3.99 -36.20
N GLN A 140 -4.07 -5.24 -36.29
CA GLN A 140 -3.31 -5.80 -37.43
C GLN A 140 -4.18 -6.64 -38.38
N SER A 141 -5.46 -6.81 -38.07
CA SER A 141 -6.49 -7.49 -38.88
C SER A 141 -7.47 -6.49 -39.47
#